data_AF-A0ABD7CB13-F1
#
_entry.id   AF-A0ABD7CB13-F1
#
_cell.length_a   1.000
_cell.length_b   1.000
_cell.length_c   1.000
_cell.angle_alpha   90.00
_cell.angle_beta   90.00
_cell.angle_gamma   90.00
#
_symmetry.space_group_name_H-M   'P 1'
#
loop_
_entity.id
_entity.type
_entity.pdbx_description
1 polymer ?
#
loop_
_entity_poly.entity_id
_entity_poly.type
_entity_poly.pdbx_seq_one_letter_code
_entity_poly.pdbx_strand_id
1 'polypeptide(L)'
;MKAGFRQSMSWLHTWCGLTCGWLLCAIFLTGTLSVFREPITRWMEAGPVPASLPAVDTATQAVRAQHWLAANTTDARAWQIRWPAQHGWPLELSWEDGDGNAHERWVDASTGMPQPPPRLRETEGGRHFMSFHYTLHGGMAGYWLVGWITACMLLALVSGVVVHKRIFKDFFTFRPGKGQRSWLDAHNLSAVLTLPFLFMIGYTGLTFFYSSYLPWPVHTAYGDADGAYARYEAELAPAPLAPPGILVSTAQLPDLPQLLARAHAISGQPPALVVIQAPGTVHSVVEVIGRKPEGGADRHLLTEASRVTFDAASGTLLQQHGARPHAIGAVQVHETIEALHKADFGGWPMKWLYFISGLLGTAMIAIGTLLFSIKRRKRSEHEFGAATAGIYRCVEAFNVASLAGVALASIVYLHGNRLLPLEMSGRSAWEIRIFLAACAASVLHALWRPPRLAWIEQLWLAAALCLALPLVNMATTGQGMLMYLQRGAWQQAGVELVALAFGLMLARMALMLQRRWPRAQEAARPAKPPAGREPAYRWQVASRVLAASLGGYVFTAVTATALALLLPALVGVRTSVSVLTSSLLGFVLFIAIAVGVFSARSVGRVWLSLAAGSALMGLLMAMLRAG
;
A
#
# COMPACT_ATOMS: atom_id res chain seq x y z
N MET A 1 33.90 -9.35 -25.44
CA MET A 1 33.74 -10.65 -24.74
C MET A 1 32.25 -10.93 -24.56
N LYS A 2 31.76 -12.10 -24.99
CA LYS A 2 30.35 -12.49 -24.84
C LYS A 2 30.05 -12.65 -23.34
N ALA A 3 29.26 -11.75 -22.77
CA ALA A 3 28.90 -11.82 -21.36
C ALA A 3 28.12 -13.11 -21.09
N GLY A 4 28.57 -13.91 -20.11
CA GLY A 4 27.81 -15.08 -19.67
C GLY A 4 26.51 -14.67 -18.99
N PHE A 5 25.53 -15.59 -18.89
CA PHE A 5 24.21 -15.34 -18.28
C PHE A 5 24.28 -14.57 -16.95
N ARG A 6 25.18 -15.01 -16.04
CA ARG A 6 25.40 -14.36 -14.74
C ARG A 6 25.91 -12.91 -14.86
N GLN A 7 26.73 -12.61 -15.86
CA GLN A 7 27.24 -11.26 -16.09
C GLN A 7 26.13 -10.34 -16.63
N SER A 8 25.25 -10.86 -17.50
CA SER A 8 24.03 -10.14 -17.91
C SER A 8 23.11 -9.86 -16.72
N MET A 9 22.88 -10.85 -15.84
CA MET A 9 22.06 -10.65 -14.65
C MET A 9 22.70 -9.68 -13.65
N SER A 10 24.02 -9.69 -13.51
CA SER A 10 24.73 -8.70 -12.68
C SER A 10 24.59 -7.28 -13.23
N TRP A 11 24.63 -7.12 -14.55
CA TRP A 11 24.37 -5.83 -15.19
C TRP A 11 22.94 -5.37 -14.89
N LEU A 12 21.97 -6.25 -15.14
CA LEU A 12 20.55 -5.95 -14.98
C LEU A 12 20.20 -5.61 -13.52
N HIS A 13 20.68 -6.40 -12.55
CA HIS A 13 20.50 -6.12 -11.12
C HIS A 13 21.05 -4.74 -10.73
N THR A 14 22.27 -4.41 -11.21
CA THR A 14 22.92 -3.14 -10.89
C THR A 14 22.13 -1.96 -11.44
N TRP A 15 21.69 -2.01 -12.70
CA TRP A 15 21.03 -0.88 -13.34
C TRP A 15 19.58 -0.74 -12.93
N CYS A 16 18.79 -1.82 -12.88
CA CYS A 16 17.42 -1.77 -12.36
C CYS A 16 17.41 -1.29 -10.90
N GLY A 17 18.31 -1.81 -10.07
CA GLY A 17 18.44 -1.40 -8.68
C GLY A 17 18.86 0.07 -8.50
N LEU A 18 19.73 0.59 -9.37
CA LEU A 18 20.18 1.98 -9.28
C LEU A 18 19.13 2.97 -9.83
N THR A 19 18.59 2.73 -11.02
CA THR A 19 17.66 3.67 -11.68
C THR A 19 16.36 3.79 -10.90
N CYS A 20 15.89 2.69 -10.33
CA CYS A 20 14.64 2.66 -9.56
C CYS A 20 14.88 2.88 -8.07
N GLY A 21 16.12 2.75 -7.58
CA GLY A 21 16.44 2.69 -6.15
C GLY A 21 15.99 3.90 -5.35
N TRP A 22 16.13 5.11 -5.90
CA TRP A 22 15.72 6.34 -5.18
C TRP A 22 14.21 6.41 -4.96
N LEU A 23 13.43 6.14 -6.01
CA LEU A 23 11.97 6.12 -5.89
C LEU A 23 11.51 4.89 -5.10
N LEU A 24 12.16 3.74 -5.24
CA LEU A 24 11.89 2.56 -4.42
C LEU A 24 12.12 2.83 -2.93
N CYS A 25 13.16 3.59 -2.53
CA CYS A 25 13.31 4.02 -1.14
C CYS A 25 12.10 4.83 -0.66
N ALA A 26 11.60 5.77 -1.47
CA ALA A 26 10.44 6.57 -1.13
C ALA A 26 9.15 5.73 -1.05
N ILE A 27 8.93 4.86 -2.03
CA ILE A 27 7.80 3.92 -2.10
C ILE A 27 7.83 2.96 -0.91
N PHE A 28 8.96 2.32 -0.62
CA PHE A 28 9.06 1.40 0.52
C PHE A 28 8.87 2.10 1.86
N LEU A 29 9.47 3.28 2.06
CA LEU A 29 9.32 4.01 3.31
C LEU A 29 7.86 4.45 3.54
N THR A 30 7.21 5.01 2.52
CA THR A 30 5.80 5.42 2.62
C THR A 30 4.85 4.23 2.70
N GLY A 31 5.12 3.13 1.99
CA GLY A 31 4.39 1.87 2.13
C GLY A 31 4.52 1.29 3.55
N THR A 32 5.71 1.32 4.12
CA THR A 32 5.99 0.92 5.51
C THR A 32 5.17 1.73 6.51
N LEU A 33 5.07 3.05 6.33
CA LEU A 33 4.23 3.92 7.17
C LEU A 33 2.73 3.65 6.96
N SER A 34 2.32 3.31 5.73
CA SER A 34 0.92 3.07 5.38
C SER A 34 0.31 1.83 6.06
N VAL A 35 1.13 0.88 6.52
CA VAL A 35 0.69 -0.26 7.37
C VAL A 35 -0.01 0.25 8.65
N PHE A 36 0.42 1.41 9.15
CA PHE A 36 -0.17 2.10 10.29
C PHE A 36 -1.05 3.29 9.88
N ARG A 37 -1.70 3.21 8.71
CA ARG A 37 -2.62 4.25 8.20
C ARG A 37 -3.61 4.71 9.26
N GLU A 38 -4.32 3.77 9.88
CA GLU A 38 -5.35 4.05 10.88
C GLU A 38 -4.79 4.76 12.13
N PRO A 39 -3.76 4.23 12.83
CA PRO A 39 -3.12 4.95 13.94
C PRO A 39 -2.65 6.36 13.59
N ILE A 40 -2.03 6.54 12.41
CA ILE A 40 -1.56 7.84 11.96
C ILE A 40 -2.74 8.78 11.71
N THR A 41 -3.79 8.32 11.00
CA THR A 41 -5.01 9.11 10.76
C THR A 41 -5.64 9.53 12.07
N ARG A 42 -5.86 8.61 13.02
CA ARG A 42 -6.45 8.92 14.33
C ARG A 42 -5.63 9.94 15.11
N TRP A 43 -4.30 9.82 15.09
CA TRP A 43 -3.43 10.82 15.71
C TRP A 43 -3.59 12.18 14.99
N MET A 44 -3.62 12.21 13.66
CA MET A 44 -3.72 13.44 12.86
C MET A 44 -5.08 14.15 12.95
N GLU A 45 -6.18 13.41 13.10
CA GLU A 45 -7.52 13.97 13.36
C GLU A 45 -7.56 14.68 14.71
N ALA A 46 -6.79 14.18 15.69
CA ALA A 46 -6.69 14.72 17.05
C ALA A 46 -8.07 14.96 17.68
N GLY A 47 -8.96 13.99 17.48
CA GLY A 47 -10.27 13.98 18.11
C GLY A 47 -10.18 13.91 19.64
N PRO A 48 -11.29 14.19 20.36
CA PRO A 48 -11.33 14.07 21.80
C PRO A 48 -10.90 12.67 22.25
N VAL A 49 -10.05 12.58 23.26
CA VAL A 49 -9.70 11.30 23.90
C VAL A 49 -10.75 11.04 24.97
N PRO A 50 -11.70 10.12 24.77
CA PRO A 50 -12.83 9.95 25.68
C PRO A 50 -12.37 9.61 27.09
N ALA A 51 -13.15 10.03 28.09
CA ALA A 51 -12.95 9.57 29.44
C ALA A 51 -13.28 8.07 29.52
N SER A 52 -12.60 7.34 30.40
CA SER A 52 -12.93 5.94 30.73
C SER A 52 -14.26 5.89 31.48
N LEU A 53 -15.37 6.08 30.78
CA LEU A 53 -16.72 5.90 31.32
C LEU A 53 -17.08 4.41 31.31
N PRO A 54 -17.97 3.95 32.21
CA PRO A 54 -18.50 2.60 32.15
C PRO A 54 -19.15 2.35 30.79
N ALA A 55 -18.75 1.28 30.13
CA ALA A 55 -19.30 0.88 28.84
C ALA A 55 -20.80 0.55 29.00
N VAL A 56 -21.67 1.36 28.39
CA VAL A 56 -23.06 0.92 28.12
C VAL A 56 -22.99 -0.17 27.06
N ASP A 57 -23.71 -1.27 27.26
CA ASP A 57 -23.70 -2.40 26.34
C ASP A 57 -24.37 -2.02 25.00
N THR A 58 -23.94 -2.72 23.94
CA THR A 58 -24.39 -2.47 22.56
C THR A 58 -25.90 -2.60 22.39
N ALA A 59 -26.55 -3.49 23.14
CA ALA A 59 -28.00 -3.68 23.05
C ALA A 59 -28.75 -2.45 23.60
N THR A 60 -28.37 -1.95 24.78
CA THR A 60 -28.95 -0.71 25.32
C THR A 60 -28.73 0.50 24.39
N GLN A 61 -27.54 0.59 23.79
CA GLN A 61 -27.24 1.60 22.77
C GLN A 61 -28.20 1.52 21.57
N ALA A 62 -28.43 0.31 21.05
CA ALA A 62 -29.33 0.06 19.93
C ALA A 62 -30.78 0.48 20.25
N VAL A 63 -31.28 0.12 21.43
CA VAL A 63 -32.64 0.48 21.86
C VAL A 63 -32.82 1.98 21.93
N ARG A 64 -31.85 2.70 22.52
CA ARG A 64 -31.90 4.16 22.63
C ARG A 64 -31.83 4.84 21.27
N ALA A 65 -30.96 4.36 20.39
CA ALA A 65 -30.85 4.86 19.02
C ALA A 65 -32.14 4.64 18.22
N GLN A 66 -32.73 3.44 18.31
CA GLN A 66 -34.00 3.12 17.67
C GLN A 66 -35.15 3.97 18.21
N HIS A 67 -35.24 4.13 19.53
CA HIS A 67 -36.26 4.98 20.15
C HIS A 67 -36.12 6.44 19.70
N TRP A 68 -34.90 6.96 19.63
CA TRP A 68 -34.65 8.30 19.12
C TRP A 68 -35.09 8.44 17.66
N LEU A 69 -34.72 7.50 16.79
CA LEU A 69 -35.12 7.49 15.38
C LEU A 69 -36.65 7.41 15.21
N ALA A 70 -37.31 6.52 15.95
CA ALA A 70 -38.77 6.37 15.91
C ALA A 70 -39.51 7.63 16.38
N ALA A 71 -38.97 8.34 17.37
CA ALA A 71 -39.60 9.55 17.90
C ALA A 71 -39.36 10.81 17.05
N ASN A 72 -38.31 10.83 16.21
CA ASN A 72 -37.86 12.04 15.51
C ASN A 72 -37.94 11.92 13.98
N THR A 73 -38.31 10.77 13.44
CA THR A 73 -38.45 10.56 12.00
C THR A 73 -39.87 10.06 11.68
N THR A 74 -40.44 10.57 10.58
CA THR A 74 -41.72 10.13 10.03
C THR A 74 -41.49 9.75 8.57
N ASP A 75 -42.15 8.68 8.11
CA ASP A 75 -42.05 8.18 6.73
C ASP A 75 -40.61 7.95 6.20
N ALA A 76 -39.71 7.51 7.08
CA ALA A 76 -38.32 7.20 6.69
C ALA A 76 -38.25 5.94 5.82
N ARG A 77 -37.49 5.98 4.73
CA ARG A 77 -37.22 4.82 3.86
C ARG A 77 -36.22 3.86 4.47
N ALA A 78 -35.24 4.40 5.19
CA ALA A 78 -34.23 3.61 5.88
C ALA A 78 -33.71 4.33 7.12
N TRP A 79 -33.40 3.57 8.16
CA TRP A 79 -32.60 4.00 9.31
C TRP A 79 -31.26 3.31 9.32
N GLN A 80 -30.23 4.03 9.76
CA GLN A 80 -28.89 3.51 9.96
C GLN A 80 -28.39 3.88 11.35
N ILE A 81 -27.87 2.89 12.07
CA ILE A 81 -27.25 3.04 13.39
C ILE A 81 -25.81 2.56 13.26
N ARG A 82 -24.85 3.50 13.32
CA ARG A 82 -23.42 3.21 13.21
C ARG A 82 -22.75 3.32 14.57
N TRP A 83 -22.07 2.24 14.96
CA TRP A 83 -21.23 2.24 16.16
C TRP A 83 -19.84 2.79 15.85
N PRO A 84 -19.30 3.67 16.71
CA PRO A 84 -17.97 4.21 16.48
C PRO A 84 -16.90 3.14 16.63
N ALA A 85 -15.84 3.28 15.84
CA ALA A 85 -14.61 2.51 15.94
C ALA A 85 -14.04 2.54 17.37
N GLN A 86 -14.05 3.73 17.98
CA GLN A 86 -13.46 4.03 19.27
C GLN A 86 -14.50 3.97 20.40
N HIS A 87 -14.14 3.33 21.50
CA HIS A 87 -14.98 3.30 22.69
C HIS A 87 -15.18 4.72 23.25
N GLY A 88 -16.40 5.06 23.68
CA GLY A 88 -16.73 6.38 24.25
C GLY A 88 -16.98 7.49 23.23
N TRP A 89 -16.99 7.20 21.92
CA TRP A 89 -17.41 8.15 20.89
C TRP A 89 -18.94 8.12 20.70
N PRO A 90 -19.54 9.17 20.08
CA PRO A 90 -20.95 9.16 19.69
C PRO A 90 -21.31 7.99 18.79
N LEU A 91 -22.57 7.56 18.87
CA LEU A 91 -23.22 6.83 17.78
C LEU A 91 -23.60 7.84 16.68
N GLU A 92 -23.49 7.41 15.44
CA GLU A 92 -23.97 8.16 14.28
C GLU A 92 -25.26 7.51 13.80
N LEU A 93 -26.34 8.27 13.83
CA LEU A 93 -27.65 7.90 13.33
C LEU A 93 -27.86 8.61 12.00
N SER A 94 -28.27 7.90 10.96
CA SER A 94 -28.67 8.52 9.71
C SER A 94 -29.96 7.91 9.18
N TRP A 95 -30.72 8.68 8.43
CA TRP A 95 -31.96 8.22 7.81
C TRP A 95 -32.19 8.85 6.45
N GLU A 96 -32.91 8.14 5.60
CA GLU A 96 -33.42 8.66 4.33
C GLU A 96 -34.91 8.96 4.49
N ASP A 97 -35.32 10.19 4.19
CA ASP A 97 -36.74 10.58 4.23
C ASP A 97 -37.53 10.05 3.02
N GLY A 98 -38.84 10.30 2.99
CA GLY A 98 -39.73 9.86 1.90
C GLY A 98 -39.35 10.41 0.52
N ASP A 99 -38.65 11.54 0.46
CA ASP A 99 -38.17 12.19 -0.77
C ASP A 99 -36.80 11.68 -1.23
N GLY A 100 -36.12 10.88 -0.39
CA GLY A 100 -34.80 10.33 -0.67
C GLY A 100 -33.64 11.20 -0.16
N ASN A 101 -33.91 12.22 0.66
CA ASN A 101 -32.84 13.02 1.24
C ASN A 101 -32.25 12.30 2.46
N ALA A 102 -30.91 12.24 2.51
CA ALA A 102 -30.18 11.68 3.63
C ALA A 102 -29.96 12.74 4.72
N HIS A 103 -30.25 12.36 5.96
CA HIS A 103 -30.03 13.16 7.16
C HIS A 103 -29.15 12.41 8.15
N GLU A 104 -28.40 13.12 8.97
CA GLU A 104 -27.52 12.54 9.99
C GLU A 104 -27.61 13.26 11.34
N ARG A 105 -27.38 12.51 12.41
CA ARG A 105 -27.37 12.99 13.78
C ARG A 105 -26.40 12.18 14.64
N TRP A 106 -25.61 12.86 15.45
CA TRP A 106 -24.79 12.22 16.46
C TRP A 106 -25.52 12.18 17.79
N VAL A 107 -25.46 11.03 18.46
CA VAL A 107 -26.00 10.85 19.81
C VAL A 107 -24.93 10.30 20.73
N ASP A 108 -24.96 10.72 21.97
CA ASP A 108 -24.09 10.17 23.00
C ASP A 108 -24.44 8.70 23.24
N ALA A 109 -23.45 7.82 23.12
CA ALA A 109 -23.65 6.38 23.24
C ALA A 109 -24.14 5.96 24.64
N SER A 110 -23.86 6.76 25.67
CA SER A 110 -24.23 6.45 27.05
C SER A 110 -25.60 6.97 27.46
N THR A 111 -26.18 7.93 26.75
CA THR A 111 -27.48 8.54 27.08
C THR A 111 -28.50 8.43 25.96
N GLY A 112 -28.07 8.26 24.71
CA GLY A 112 -28.92 8.33 23.51
C GLY A 112 -29.33 9.76 23.13
N MET A 113 -28.82 10.78 23.82
CA MET A 113 -29.19 12.17 23.58
C MET A 113 -28.36 12.79 22.47
N PRO A 114 -28.94 13.68 21.64
CA PRO A 114 -28.20 14.40 20.61
C PRO A 114 -26.99 15.15 21.16
N GLN A 115 -25.89 15.06 20.44
CA GLN A 115 -24.70 15.87 20.67
C GLN A 115 -24.10 16.38 19.35
N PRO A 116 -23.27 17.43 19.38
CA PRO A 116 -22.52 17.85 18.20
C PRO A 116 -21.59 16.74 17.69
N PRO A 117 -21.26 16.72 16.39
CA PRO A 117 -20.25 15.81 15.87
C PRO A 117 -18.91 16.00 16.59
N PRO A 118 -18.08 14.94 16.69
CA PRO A 118 -16.72 15.06 17.19
C PRO A 118 -15.95 16.13 16.41
N ARG A 119 -15.28 17.05 17.11
CA ARG A 119 -14.42 18.04 16.46
C ARG A 119 -13.13 17.36 16.00
N LEU A 120 -13.07 17.00 14.72
CA LEU A 120 -11.90 16.39 14.08
C LEU A 120 -11.21 17.40 13.17
N ARG A 121 -9.89 17.29 13.07
CA ARG A 121 -9.13 17.95 12.02
C ARG A 121 -9.37 17.23 10.70
N GLU A 122 -9.85 17.95 9.68
CA GLU A 122 -9.94 17.41 8.32
C GLU A 122 -8.53 17.13 7.79
N THR A 123 -8.17 15.87 7.59
CA THR A 123 -6.78 15.46 7.27
C THR A 123 -6.74 14.32 6.25
N GLU A 124 -5.67 14.28 5.47
CA GLU A 124 -5.34 13.07 4.68
C GLU A 124 -4.83 11.92 5.56
N GLY A 125 -4.44 12.21 6.80
CA GLY A 125 -4.04 11.21 7.78
C GLY A 125 -2.93 10.29 7.27
N GLY A 126 -3.02 9.00 7.58
CA GLY A 126 -2.14 7.99 7.02
C GLY A 126 -2.45 7.64 5.55
N ARG A 127 -3.62 8.05 5.00
CA ARG A 127 -3.99 7.77 3.60
C ARG A 127 -3.02 8.45 2.64
N HIS A 128 -2.47 9.60 3.01
CA HIS A 128 -1.39 10.25 2.28
C HIS A 128 -0.25 9.30 1.91
N PHE A 129 0.26 8.51 2.86
CA PHE A 129 1.38 7.60 2.63
C PHE A 129 1.00 6.48 1.66
N MET A 130 -0.24 5.98 1.74
CA MET A 130 -0.76 5.01 0.78
C MET A 130 -0.90 5.64 -0.61
N SER A 131 -1.53 6.80 -0.74
CA SER A 131 -1.67 7.50 -2.03
C SER A 131 -0.34 7.81 -2.69
N PHE A 132 0.64 8.31 -1.92
CA PHE A 132 1.98 8.57 -2.42
C PHE A 132 2.70 7.26 -2.80
N HIS A 133 2.52 6.17 -2.05
CA HIS A 133 3.13 4.88 -2.34
C HIS A 133 2.79 4.35 -3.73
N TYR A 134 1.51 4.43 -4.16
CA TYR A 134 1.10 3.88 -5.46
C TYR A 134 0.97 4.93 -6.60
N THR A 135 0.92 6.23 -6.30
CA THR A 135 0.80 7.28 -7.34
C THR A 135 1.88 8.35 -7.31
N LEU A 136 2.69 8.44 -6.25
CA LEU A 136 3.60 9.56 -5.99
C LEU A 136 2.92 10.96 -6.01
N HIS A 137 1.58 11.01 -5.86
CA HIS A 137 0.74 12.20 -6.11
C HIS A 137 0.86 12.75 -7.56
N GLY A 138 1.31 11.92 -8.51
CA GLY A 138 1.44 12.26 -9.94
C GLY A 138 0.25 11.83 -10.80
N GLY A 139 -0.89 11.49 -10.19
CA GLY A 139 -2.07 10.98 -10.88
C GLY A 139 -1.78 9.73 -11.70
N MET A 140 -2.34 9.66 -12.91
CA MET A 140 -2.18 8.51 -13.82
C MET A 140 -0.71 8.26 -14.20
N ALA A 141 0.07 9.33 -14.44
CA ALA A 141 1.48 9.18 -14.80
C ALA A 141 2.30 8.56 -13.67
N GLY A 142 2.05 9.00 -12.44
CA GLY A 142 2.70 8.45 -11.25
C GLY A 142 2.29 7.00 -10.98
N TYR A 143 1.01 6.67 -11.19
CA TYR A 143 0.50 5.30 -11.13
C TYR A 143 1.28 4.34 -12.08
N TRP A 144 1.39 4.69 -13.36
CA TRP A 144 2.16 3.87 -14.33
C TRP A 144 3.65 3.82 -14.02
N LEU A 145 4.22 4.93 -13.52
CA LEU A 145 5.62 5.00 -13.12
C LEU A 145 5.91 4.04 -11.97
N VAL A 146 5.06 3.99 -10.94
CA VAL A 146 5.21 3.05 -9.82
C VAL A 146 5.09 1.61 -10.31
N GLY A 147 4.12 1.29 -11.18
CA GLY A 147 4.01 -0.04 -11.78
C GLY A 147 5.29 -0.47 -12.51
N TRP A 148 5.87 0.41 -13.33
CA TRP A 148 7.12 0.14 -14.05
C TRP A 148 8.31 -0.04 -13.10
N ILE A 149 8.40 0.78 -12.05
CA ILE A 149 9.40 0.67 -10.99
C ILE A 149 9.29 -0.68 -10.25
N THR A 150 8.07 -1.12 -9.94
CA THR A 150 7.80 -2.40 -9.28
C THR A 150 8.19 -3.59 -10.18
N ALA A 151 7.91 -3.54 -11.48
CA ALA A 151 8.39 -4.54 -12.43
C ALA A 151 9.93 -4.58 -12.49
N CYS A 152 10.58 -3.41 -12.50
CA CYS A 152 12.04 -3.31 -12.43
C CYS A 152 12.61 -3.87 -11.11
N MET A 153 11.91 -3.68 -9.99
CA MET A 153 12.27 -4.27 -8.70
C MET A 153 12.19 -5.80 -8.74
N LEU A 154 11.09 -6.39 -9.23
CA LEU A 154 10.96 -7.85 -9.37
C LEU A 154 12.08 -8.41 -10.25
N LEU A 155 12.39 -7.73 -11.35
CA LEU A 155 13.50 -8.08 -12.23
C LEU A 155 14.87 -7.97 -11.52
N ALA A 156 15.07 -6.96 -10.67
CA ALA A 156 16.25 -6.81 -9.82
C ALA A 156 16.35 -7.92 -8.75
N LEU A 157 15.23 -8.39 -8.20
CA LEU A 157 15.18 -9.51 -7.25
C LEU A 157 15.56 -10.83 -7.92
N VAL A 158 14.91 -11.16 -9.05
CA VAL A 158 15.20 -12.39 -9.82
C VAL A 158 16.67 -12.42 -10.24
N SER A 159 17.17 -11.33 -10.82
CA SER A 159 18.58 -11.23 -11.21
C SER A 159 19.54 -11.26 -10.02
N GLY A 160 19.16 -10.66 -8.88
CA GLY A 160 19.93 -10.69 -7.64
C GLY A 160 20.13 -12.12 -7.11
N VAL A 161 19.06 -12.92 -7.07
CA VAL A 161 19.11 -14.34 -6.69
C VAL A 161 20.05 -15.12 -7.62
N VAL A 162 19.96 -14.90 -8.94
CA VAL A 162 20.84 -15.56 -9.92
C VAL A 162 22.31 -15.18 -9.75
N VAL A 163 22.60 -13.91 -9.42
CA VAL A 163 23.96 -13.42 -9.25
C VAL A 163 24.62 -14.02 -7.99
N HIS A 164 23.82 -14.28 -6.95
CA HIS A 164 24.31 -14.67 -5.63
C HIS A 164 24.44 -16.20 -5.44
N LYS A 165 25.48 -16.82 -6.04
CA LYS A 165 25.76 -18.28 -6.00
C LYS A 165 25.78 -18.92 -4.59
N ARG A 166 26.05 -18.13 -3.54
CA ARG A 166 26.22 -18.59 -2.14
C ARG A 166 25.26 -17.91 -1.17
N ILE A 167 24.04 -17.62 -1.62
CA ILE A 167 23.04 -16.88 -0.84
C ILE A 167 22.86 -17.40 0.59
N PHE A 168 22.87 -18.73 0.79
CA PHE A 168 22.75 -19.37 2.10
C PHE A 168 24.06 -19.48 2.90
N LYS A 169 25.22 -19.54 2.26
CA LYS A 169 26.52 -19.66 2.96
C LYS A 169 27.01 -18.31 3.47
N ASP A 170 26.80 -17.25 2.70
CA ASP A 170 27.21 -15.90 3.08
C ASP A 170 26.23 -15.27 4.09
N PHE A 171 25.00 -15.80 4.20
CA PHE A 171 23.98 -15.41 5.20
C PHE A 171 24.51 -15.42 6.65
N PHE A 172 25.34 -16.40 7.01
CA PHE A 172 25.88 -16.53 8.37
C PHE A 172 27.17 -15.72 8.61
N THR A 173 27.64 -14.95 7.63
CA THR A 173 28.98 -14.35 7.68
C THR A 173 28.93 -12.82 7.69
N PHE A 174 28.42 -12.21 8.76
CA PHE A 174 28.58 -10.76 8.95
C PHE A 174 29.98 -10.43 9.46
N ARG A 175 30.76 -9.64 8.71
CA ARG A 175 32.13 -9.25 9.09
C ARG A 175 32.16 -7.79 9.52
N PRO A 176 32.05 -7.46 10.82
CA PRO A 176 32.08 -6.08 11.29
C PRO A 176 33.44 -5.41 11.05
N GLY A 177 33.43 -4.08 10.87
CA GLY A 177 34.65 -3.26 10.83
C GLY A 177 35.50 -3.37 9.55
N LYS A 178 35.02 -3.99 8.47
CA LYS A 178 35.74 -4.16 7.19
C LYS A 178 35.26 -3.20 6.08
N GLY A 179 34.67 -2.06 6.45
CA GLY A 179 34.28 -0.98 5.54
C GLY A 179 33.30 -1.45 4.46
N GLN A 180 33.66 -1.31 3.18
CA GLN A 180 32.80 -1.68 2.04
C GLN A 180 32.36 -3.15 2.06
N ARG A 181 33.19 -4.06 2.57
CA ARG A 181 32.83 -5.48 2.68
C ARG A 181 31.72 -5.69 3.71
N SER A 182 31.77 -5.00 4.84
CA SER A 182 30.69 -5.04 5.84
C SER A 182 29.37 -4.51 5.30
N TRP A 183 29.40 -3.48 4.45
CA TRP A 183 28.21 -2.96 3.79
C TRP A 183 27.65 -3.91 2.74
N LEU A 184 28.53 -4.63 2.01
CA LEU A 184 28.09 -5.70 1.11
C LEU A 184 27.46 -6.85 1.90
N ASP A 185 28.07 -7.27 3.01
CA ASP A 185 27.52 -8.29 3.89
C ASP A 185 26.15 -7.85 4.46
N ALA A 186 25.99 -6.57 4.83
CA ALA A 186 24.73 -6.00 5.30
C ALA A 186 23.64 -5.96 4.19
N HIS A 187 24.01 -5.57 2.97
CA HIS A 187 23.11 -5.62 1.81
C HIS A 187 22.63 -7.05 1.55
N ASN A 188 23.55 -8.01 1.55
CA ASN A 188 23.23 -9.42 1.34
C ASN A 188 22.36 -9.97 2.48
N LEU A 189 22.71 -9.71 3.74
CA LEU A 189 21.95 -10.19 4.90
C LEU A 189 20.52 -9.64 4.90
N SER A 190 20.35 -8.33 4.70
CA SER A 190 19.03 -7.70 4.64
C SER A 190 18.21 -8.18 3.43
N ALA A 191 18.85 -8.37 2.26
CA ALA A 191 18.19 -8.88 1.06
C ALA A 191 17.69 -10.32 1.26
N VAL A 192 18.51 -11.21 1.81
CA VAL A 192 18.14 -12.62 2.00
C VAL A 192 17.07 -12.78 3.08
N LEU A 193 17.22 -12.08 4.21
CA LEU A 193 16.25 -12.13 5.31
C LEU A 193 14.85 -11.70 4.86
N THR A 194 14.78 -10.66 4.03
CA THR A 194 13.50 -10.11 3.53
C THR A 194 13.08 -10.66 2.17
N LEU A 195 13.84 -11.58 1.56
CA LEU A 195 13.60 -12.01 0.18
C LEU A 195 12.17 -12.51 -0.08
N PRO A 196 11.57 -13.39 0.76
CA PRO A 196 10.20 -13.84 0.54
C PRO A 196 9.20 -12.68 0.62
N PHE A 197 9.41 -11.76 1.57
CA PHE A 197 8.61 -10.57 1.74
C PHE A 197 8.72 -9.63 0.53
N LEU A 198 9.94 -9.35 0.05
CA LEU A 198 10.18 -8.46 -1.10
C LEU A 198 9.57 -9.00 -2.39
N PHE A 199 9.66 -10.32 -2.64
CA PHE A 199 8.99 -10.94 -3.78
C PHE A 199 7.47 -10.87 -3.65
N MET A 200 6.94 -11.23 -2.48
CA MET A 200 5.51 -11.21 -2.23
C MET A 200 4.95 -9.79 -2.37
N ILE A 201 5.52 -8.79 -1.70
CA ILE A 201 5.02 -7.40 -1.73
C ILE A 201 5.18 -6.76 -3.11
N GLY A 202 6.28 -7.05 -3.82
CA GLY A 202 6.49 -6.55 -5.18
C GLY A 202 5.53 -7.18 -6.19
N TYR A 203 5.27 -8.48 -6.06
CA TYR A 203 4.31 -9.17 -6.92
C TYR A 203 2.89 -8.71 -6.62
N THR A 204 2.47 -8.72 -5.35
CA THR A 204 1.12 -8.30 -4.97
C THR A 204 0.86 -6.83 -5.29
N GLY A 205 1.86 -5.95 -5.18
CA GLY A 205 1.69 -4.53 -5.56
C GLY A 205 1.49 -4.31 -7.05
N LEU A 206 2.13 -5.14 -7.89
CA LEU A 206 1.93 -5.08 -9.35
C LEU A 206 0.59 -5.71 -9.75
N THR A 207 0.26 -6.86 -9.16
CA THR A 207 -0.98 -7.57 -9.45
C THR A 207 -2.19 -6.95 -8.81
N PHE A 208 -2.05 -6.09 -7.79
CA PHE A 208 -3.16 -5.34 -7.19
C PHE A 208 -3.99 -4.62 -8.26
N PHE A 209 -3.33 -4.09 -9.28
CA PHE A 209 -3.96 -3.37 -10.38
C PHE A 209 -3.86 -4.10 -11.73
N TYR A 210 -3.96 -5.44 -11.71
CA TYR A 210 -3.79 -6.27 -12.91
C TYR A 210 -4.65 -5.83 -14.09
N SER A 211 -5.92 -5.50 -13.86
CA SER A 211 -6.88 -5.08 -14.88
C SER A 211 -6.55 -3.73 -15.50
N SER A 212 -5.88 -2.86 -14.77
CA SER A 212 -5.44 -1.55 -15.25
C SER A 212 -4.13 -1.65 -16.05
N TYR A 213 -3.20 -2.51 -15.64
CA TYR A 213 -1.94 -2.73 -16.37
C TYR A 213 -2.08 -3.65 -17.58
N LEU A 214 -2.99 -4.62 -17.52
CA LEU A 214 -3.32 -5.56 -18.60
C LEU A 214 -4.85 -5.53 -18.82
N PRO A 215 -5.39 -4.51 -19.51
CA PRO A 215 -6.83 -4.37 -19.69
C PRO A 215 -7.41 -5.31 -20.77
N TRP A 216 -6.59 -5.74 -21.74
CA TRP A 216 -7.02 -6.51 -22.90
C TRP A 216 -7.70 -7.86 -22.60
N PRO A 217 -7.28 -8.65 -21.60
CA PRO A 217 -8.02 -9.84 -21.16
C PRO A 217 -9.48 -9.53 -20.80
N VAL A 218 -9.74 -8.44 -20.07
CA VAL A 218 -11.10 -8.03 -19.67
C VAL A 218 -11.90 -7.59 -20.90
N HIS A 219 -11.38 -6.63 -21.67
CA HIS A 219 -12.07 -6.10 -22.85
C HIS A 219 -12.36 -7.18 -23.91
N THR A 220 -11.47 -8.14 -24.06
CA THR A 220 -11.67 -9.23 -25.03
C THR A 220 -12.72 -10.22 -24.57
N ALA A 221 -12.74 -10.58 -23.29
CA ALA A 221 -13.68 -11.56 -22.75
C ALA A 221 -15.08 -10.98 -22.50
N TYR A 222 -15.17 -9.68 -22.18
CA TYR A 222 -16.42 -9.00 -21.81
C TYR A 222 -16.86 -7.93 -22.83
N GLY A 223 -16.15 -7.77 -23.95
CA GLY A 223 -16.43 -6.78 -25.00
C GLY A 223 -15.79 -5.41 -24.77
N ASP A 224 -15.71 -4.59 -25.83
CA ASP A 224 -15.05 -3.27 -25.82
C ASP A 224 -15.98 -2.11 -25.39
N ALA A 225 -17.22 -2.39 -25.01
CA ALA A 225 -18.21 -1.38 -24.63
C ALA A 225 -17.96 -0.77 -23.24
N ASP A 226 -18.42 0.47 -23.04
CA ASP A 226 -18.55 1.10 -21.73
C ASP A 226 -19.35 0.16 -20.80
N GLY A 227 -18.69 -0.43 -19.81
CA GLY A 227 -19.29 -1.41 -18.88
C GLY A 227 -18.68 -2.81 -18.90
N ALA A 228 -17.67 -3.10 -19.73
CA ALA A 228 -16.93 -4.37 -19.69
C ALA A 228 -16.37 -4.70 -18.30
N TYR A 229 -15.76 -3.69 -17.66
CA TYR A 229 -15.23 -3.81 -16.31
C TYR A 229 -16.33 -4.03 -15.27
N ALA A 230 -17.46 -3.33 -15.40
CA ALA A 230 -18.61 -3.51 -14.50
C ALA A 230 -19.20 -4.92 -14.60
N ARG A 231 -19.28 -5.51 -15.80
CA ARG A 231 -19.70 -6.91 -15.98
C ARG A 231 -18.71 -7.89 -15.36
N TYR A 232 -17.42 -7.65 -15.54
CA TYR A 232 -16.37 -8.45 -14.92
C TYR A 232 -16.45 -8.41 -13.39
N GLU A 233 -16.58 -7.22 -12.80
CA GLU A 233 -16.76 -7.05 -11.36
C GLU A 233 -18.08 -7.66 -10.87
N ALA A 234 -19.16 -7.57 -11.63
CA ALA A 234 -20.44 -8.20 -11.25
C ALA A 234 -20.36 -9.74 -11.23
N GLU A 235 -19.57 -10.35 -12.12
CA GLU A 235 -19.35 -11.81 -12.12
C GLU A 235 -18.39 -12.24 -11.01
N LEU A 236 -17.48 -11.36 -10.60
CA LEU A 236 -16.69 -11.55 -9.38
C LEU A 236 -17.58 -11.38 -8.15
N ALA A 237 -18.42 -10.35 -8.08
CA ALA A 237 -19.21 -10.05 -6.90
C ALA A 237 -20.12 -11.24 -6.49
N PRO A 238 -20.32 -11.46 -5.18
CA PRO A 238 -21.39 -12.33 -4.72
C PRO A 238 -22.72 -11.91 -5.34
N ALA A 239 -23.59 -12.89 -5.66
CA ALA A 239 -24.87 -12.62 -6.30
C ALA A 239 -25.65 -11.54 -5.52
N PRO A 240 -26.23 -10.53 -6.20
CA PRO A 240 -27.08 -9.52 -5.55
C PRO A 240 -28.17 -10.18 -4.72
N LEU A 241 -28.47 -9.60 -3.56
CA LEU A 241 -29.55 -10.07 -2.70
C LEU A 241 -30.86 -10.04 -3.49
N ALA A 242 -31.57 -11.17 -3.55
CA ALA A 242 -32.95 -11.14 -4.01
C ALA A 242 -33.74 -10.27 -3.02
N PRO A 243 -34.65 -9.38 -3.48
CA PRO A 243 -35.57 -8.71 -2.59
C PRO A 243 -36.26 -9.75 -1.72
N PRO A 244 -36.46 -9.51 -0.41
CA PRO A 244 -37.18 -10.44 0.44
C PRO A 244 -38.51 -10.80 -0.25
N GLY A 245 -38.76 -12.10 -0.41
CA GLY A 245 -40.09 -12.57 -0.78
C GLY A 245 -41.09 -12.01 0.23
N ILE A 246 -42.28 -11.65 -0.24
CA ILE A 246 -43.35 -11.06 0.57
C ILE A 246 -43.60 -11.96 1.79
N LEU A 247 -43.14 -11.54 2.96
CA LEU A 247 -43.58 -12.07 4.23
C LEU A 247 -44.55 -11.06 4.83
N VAL A 248 -45.77 -11.52 5.03
CA VAL A 248 -46.83 -10.74 5.68
C VAL A 248 -46.49 -10.67 7.16
N SER A 249 -46.03 -9.53 7.63
CA SER A 249 -45.77 -9.32 9.05
C SER A 249 -46.32 -7.98 9.52
N THR A 250 -46.77 -7.90 10.77
CA THR A 250 -47.42 -6.73 11.34
C THR A 250 -46.45 -5.56 11.48
N ALA A 251 -46.95 -4.33 11.31
CA ALA A 251 -46.20 -3.09 11.53
C ALA A 251 -45.72 -3.00 13.00
N GLN A 252 -44.50 -3.48 13.25
CA GLN A 252 -43.87 -3.45 14.57
C GLN A 252 -42.39 -3.14 14.42
N LEU A 253 -41.84 -2.39 15.38
CA LEU A 253 -40.41 -2.09 15.41
C LEU A 253 -39.62 -3.37 15.78
N PRO A 254 -38.47 -3.62 15.14
CA PRO A 254 -37.68 -4.81 15.40
C PRO A 254 -37.07 -4.83 16.80
N ASP A 255 -37.00 -6.02 17.41
CA ASP A 255 -36.22 -6.26 18.63
C ASP A 255 -34.71 -6.28 18.30
N LEU A 256 -34.12 -5.08 18.20
CA LEU A 256 -32.70 -4.93 17.86
C LEU A 256 -31.76 -5.68 18.82
N PRO A 257 -31.94 -5.66 20.16
CA PRO A 257 -31.15 -6.48 21.07
C PRO A 257 -31.08 -7.95 20.67
N GLN A 258 -32.22 -8.58 20.39
CA GLN A 258 -32.27 -9.99 20.00
C GLN A 258 -31.61 -10.23 18.64
N LEU A 259 -31.90 -9.39 17.64
CA LEU A 259 -31.32 -9.51 16.30
C LEU A 259 -29.80 -9.31 16.31
N LEU A 260 -29.29 -8.34 17.07
CA LEU A 260 -27.86 -8.10 17.25
C LEU A 260 -27.18 -9.27 17.94
N ALA A 261 -27.78 -9.85 18.98
CA ALA A 261 -27.24 -11.02 19.66
C ALA A 261 -27.19 -12.25 18.73
N ARG A 262 -28.24 -12.47 17.93
CA ARG A 262 -28.26 -13.55 16.92
C ARG A 262 -27.27 -13.32 15.80
N ALA A 263 -27.16 -12.09 15.28
CA ALA A 263 -26.17 -11.74 14.27
C ALA A 263 -24.74 -11.96 14.78
N HIS A 264 -24.48 -11.60 16.05
CA HIS A 264 -23.19 -11.83 16.69
C HIS A 264 -22.92 -13.34 16.87
N ALA A 265 -23.92 -14.13 17.29
CA ALA A 265 -23.79 -15.58 17.42
C ALA A 265 -23.53 -16.29 16.08
N ILE A 266 -24.15 -15.81 14.99
CA ILE A 266 -23.97 -16.35 13.63
C ILE A 266 -22.58 -15.97 13.09
N SER A 267 -22.20 -14.70 13.22
CA SER A 267 -21.02 -14.16 12.51
C SER A 267 -19.73 -14.12 13.32
N GLY A 268 -19.82 -14.13 14.65
CA GLY A 268 -18.70 -13.91 15.57
C GLY A 268 -18.14 -12.48 15.57
N GLN A 269 -18.68 -11.56 14.77
CA GLN A 269 -18.25 -10.16 14.72
C GLN A 269 -19.22 -9.27 15.52
N PRO A 270 -18.72 -8.28 16.29
CA PRO A 270 -19.60 -7.30 16.93
C PRO A 270 -20.20 -6.39 15.86
N PRO A 271 -21.41 -5.83 16.05
CA PRO A 271 -22.04 -4.97 15.05
C PRO A 271 -21.25 -3.67 14.84
N ALA A 272 -21.06 -3.30 13.58
CA ALA A 272 -20.52 -2.00 13.18
C ALA A 272 -21.62 -1.05 12.68
N LEU A 273 -22.59 -1.59 11.97
CA LEU A 273 -23.69 -0.85 11.36
C LEU A 273 -24.95 -1.73 11.37
N VAL A 274 -26.08 -1.13 11.71
CA VAL A 274 -27.40 -1.70 11.48
C VAL A 274 -28.13 -0.83 10.49
N VAL A 275 -28.71 -1.44 9.46
CA VAL A 275 -29.59 -0.79 8.48
C VAL A 275 -30.99 -1.38 8.63
N ILE A 276 -31.99 -0.53 8.83
CA ILE A 276 -33.40 -0.91 8.91
C ILE A 276 -34.10 -0.30 7.71
N GLN A 277 -34.49 -1.11 6.75
CA GLN A 277 -35.24 -0.67 5.58
C GLN A 277 -36.73 -0.67 5.90
N ALA A 278 -37.46 0.33 5.37
CA ALA A 278 -38.90 0.53 5.55
C ALA A 278 -39.37 0.34 7.02
N PRO A 279 -38.75 1.06 7.99
CA PRO A 279 -38.99 0.89 9.42
C PRO A 279 -40.48 1.03 9.78
N GLY A 280 -40.98 0.11 10.59
CA GLY A 280 -42.37 0.12 11.06
C GLY A 280 -43.40 -0.32 10.02
N THR A 281 -42.98 -0.77 8.83
CA THR A 281 -43.88 -1.32 7.81
C THR A 281 -43.86 -2.85 7.78
N VAL A 282 -44.80 -3.45 7.04
CA VAL A 282 -44.88 -4.89 6.81
C VAL A 282 -43.73 -5.44 5.96
N HIS A 283 -42.95 -4.57 5.32
CA HIS A 283 -41.78 -4.91 4.49
C HIS A 283 -40.46 -4.58 5.19
N SER A 284 -40.49 -4.37 6.51
CA SER A 284 -39.32 -3.93 7.25
C SER A 284 -38.26 -5.04 7.32
N VAL A 285 -37.02 -4.69 6.96
CA VAL A 285 -35.87 -5.61 6.96
C VAL A 285 -34.75 -5.02 7.79
N VAL A 286 -34.09 -5.86 8.60
CA VAL A 286 -32.94 -5.47 9.40
C VAL A 286 -31.69 -6.15 8.87
N GLU A 287 -30.74 -5.37 8.38
CA GLU A 287 -29.40 -5.83 8.04
C GLU A 287 -28.42 -5.43 9.13
N VAL A 288 -27.72 -6.42 9.69
CA VAL A 288 -26.64 -6.22 10.66
C VAL A 288 -25.32 -6.47 9.95
N ILE A 289 -24.48 -5.44 9.88
CA ILE A 289 -23.13 -5.51 9.32
C ILE A 289 -22.11 -5.60 10.46
N GLY A 290 -21.33 -6.68 10.47
CA GLY A 290 -20.28 -6.93 11.44
C GLY A 290 -19.06 -6.04 11.27
N ARG A 291 -18.37 -5.77 12.38
CA ARG A 291 -17.10 -5.07 12.39
C ARG A 291 -15.98 -6.02 12.00
N LYS A 292 -15.26 -5.67 10.93
CA LYS A 292 -13.96 -6.29 10.64
C LYS A 292 -13.01 -6.02 11.81
N PRO A 293 -12.31 -7.03 12.37
CA PRO A 293 -11.41 -6.83 13.50
C PRO A 293 -10.37 -5.73 13.23
N GLU A 294 -10.33 -4.70 14.08
CA GLU A 294 -9.37 -3.60 13.94
C GLU A 294 -7.93 -4.10 14.03
N GLY A 295 -7.03 -3.46 13.29
CA GLY A 295 -5.61 -3.82 13.31
C GLY A 295 -5.31 -5.21 12.73
N GLY A 296 -6.26 -5.83 12.02
CA GLY A 296 -6.13 -7.17 11.46
C GLY A 296 -6.18 -8.27 12.51
N ALA A 297 -6.73 -8.04 13.70
CA ALA A 297 -6.71 -8.98 14.84
C ALA A 297 -7.24 -10.39 14.54
N ASP A 298 -7.85 -10.60 13.36
CA ASP A 298 -8.12 -11.92 12.84
C ASP A 298 -6.83 -12.68 12.47
N ARG A 299 -6.75 -13.95 12.85
CA ARG A 299 -5.63 -14.83 12.49
C ARG A 299 -5.71 -15.31 11.03
N HIS A 300 -6.83 -15.07 10.36
CA HIS A 300 -7.10 -15.52 9.01
C HIS A 300 -6.78 -14.45 7.95
N LEU A 301 -6.38 -14.91 6.76
CA LEU A 301 -6.01 -14.05 5.62
C LEU A 301 -7.22 -13.38 4.97
N LEU A 302 -8.36 -14.07 4.95
CA LEU A 302 -9.60 -13.62 4.32
C LEU A 302 -10.67 -13.47 5.40
N THR A 303 -10.93 -12.22 5.78
CA THR A 303 -12.00 -11.86 6.71
C THR A 303 -12.77 -10.69 6.14
N GLU A 304 -14.03 -10.94 5.80
CA GLU A 304 -14.98 -9.94 5.31
C GLU A 304 -15.82 -9.40 6.48
N ALA A 305 -16.46 -8.25 6.27
CA ALA A 305 -17.51 -7.79 7.18
C ALA A 305 -18.72 -8.70 7.01
N SER A 306 -19.17 -9.34 8.09
CA SER A 306 -20.36 -10.17 8.02
C SER A 306 -21.60 -9.34 7.69
N ARG A 307 -22.55 -9.94 6.98
CA ARG A 307 -23.87 -9.35 6.74
C ARG A 307 -24.92 -10.37 7.10
N VAL A 308 -25.78 -10.04 8.05
CA VAL A 308 -26.87 -10.92 8.48
C VAL A 308 -28.17 -10.15 8.38
N THR A 309 -29.10 -10.68 7.60
CA THR A 309 -30.35 -10.01 7.23
C THR A 309 -31.53 -10.76 7.81
N PHE A 310 -32.40 -10.03 8.50
CA PHE A 310 -33.58 -10.57 9.18
C PHE A 310 -34.84 -9.84 8.72
N ASP A 311 -35.96 -10.57 8.72
CA ASP A 311 -37.29 -9.97 8.74
C ASP A 311 -37.48 -9.24 10.08
N ALA A 312 -37.92 -7.98 10.04
CA ALA A 312 -37.92 -7.13 11.23
C ALA A 312 -38.94 -7.57 12.30
N ALA A 313 -40.08 -8.11 11.90
CA ALA A 313 -41.19 -8.41 12.82
C ALA A 313 -41.17 -9.86 13.32
N SER A 314 -40.81 -10.83 12.47
CA SER A 314 -40.68 -12.24 12.88
C SER A 314 -39.29 -12.59 13.42
N GLY A 315 -38.27 -11.78 13.11
CA GLY A 315 -36.87 -12.10 13.37
C GLY A 315 -36.37 -13.32 12.59
N THR A 316 -37.07 -13.75 11.54
CA THR A 316 -36.63 -14.85 10.68
C THR A 316 -35.37 -14.45 9.93
N LEU A 317 -34.40 -15.37 9.87
CA LEU A 317 -33.16 -15.16 9.11
C LEU A 317 -33.48 -15.27 7.62
N LEU A 318 -33.34 -14.17 6.90
CA LEU A 318 -33.56 -14.11 5.46
C LEU A 318 -32.28 -14.49 4.71
N GLN A 319 -31.15 -13.92 5.14
CA GLN A 319 -29.87 -14.14 4.49
C GLN A 319 -28.70 -14.02 5.46
N GLN A 320 -27.64 -14.77 5.20
CA GLN A 320 -26.39 -14.66 5.92
C GLN A 320 -25.22 -14.71 4.94
N HIS A 321 -24.33 -13.75 5.07
CA HIS A 321 -22.97 -13.80 4.58
C HIS A 321 -22.07 -13.79 5.81
N GLY A 322 -21.52 -14.95 6.14
CA GLY A 322 -20.58 -15.08 7.24
C GLY A 322 -19.32 -14.26 6.96
N ALA A 323 -18.56 -13.95 8.01
CA ALA A 323 -17.27 -13.26 7.91
C ALA A 323 -16.20 -14.02 7.10
N ARG A 324 -16.50 -15.26 6.69
CA ARG A 324 -15.57 -16.21 6.07
C ARG A 324 -16.20 -16.83 4.83
N PRO A 325 -15.50 -16.81 3.68
CA PRO A 325 -15.98 -17.51 2.49
C PRO A 325 -15.94 -19.03 2.68
N HIS A 326 -16.98 -19.74 2.22
CA HIS A 326 -17.03 -21.21 2.23
C HIS A 326 -16.33 -21.87 1.03
N ALA A 327 -16.00 -21.12 -0.03
CA ALA A 327 -15.32 -21.60 -1.23
C ALA A 327 -14.22 -20.64 -1.70
N ILE A 328 -13.16 -21.19 -2.29
CA ILE A 328 -12.07 -20.41 -2.90
C ILE A 328 -12.37 -20.24 -4.39
N GLY A 329 -12.82 -19.05 -4.78
CA GLY A 329 -13.02 -18.61 -6.16
C GLY A 329 -12.07 -17.47 -6.55
N ALA A 330 -12.30 -16.85 -7.72
CA ALA A 330 -11.48 -15.76 -8.22
C ALA A 330 -11.46 -14.52 -7.31
N VAL A 331 -12.59 -14.22 -6.67
CA VAL A 331 -12.71 -13.14 -5.68
C VAL A 331 -11.72 -13.35 -4.54
N GLN A 332 -11.68 -14.57 -3.99
CA GLN A 332 -10.81 -14.91 -2.88
C GLN A 332 -9.33 -14.81 -3.26
N VAL A 333 -8.97 -15.08 -4.52
CA VAL A 333 -7.59 -14.85 -5.02
C VAL A 333 -7.26 -13.36 -5.03
N HIS A 334 -8.14 -12.52 -5.55
CA HIS A 334 -7.95 -11.06 -5.54
C HIS A 334 -7.88 -10.52 -4.10
N GLU A 335 -8.81 -10.90 -3.23
CA GLU A 335 -8.81 -10.54 -1.82
C GLU A 335 -7.56 -11.03 -1.08
N THR A 336 -7.02 -12.19 -1.45
CA THR A 336 -5.75 -12.69 -0.87
C THR A 336 -4.60 -11.78 -1.27
N ILE A 337 -4.52 -11.36 -2.54
CA ILE A 337 -3.52 -10.39 -3.02
C ILE A 337 -3.68 -9.07 -2.25
N GLU A 338 -4.91 -8.58 -2.10
CA GLU A 338 -5.18 -7.37 -1.34
C GLU A 338 -4.76 -7.49 0.13
N ALA A 339 -5.15 -8.56 0.81
CA ALA A 339 -4.84 -8.81 2.21
C ALA A 339 -3.34 -8.94 2.45
N LEU A 340 -2.64 -9.67 1.56
CA LEU A 340 -1.18 -9.78 1.58
C LEU A 340 -0.49 -8.44 1.35
N HIS A 341 -1.00 -7.58 0.45
CA HIS A 341 -0.35 -6.31 0.19
C HIS A 341 -0.62 -5.26 1.29
N LYS A 342 -1.86 -5.18 1.78
CA LYS A 342 -2.30 -4.20 2.79
C LYS A 342 -1.94 -4.60 4.23
N ALA A 343 -1.54 -5.85 4.46
CA ALA A 343 -1.34 -6.45 5.79
C ALA A 343 -2.61 -6.40 6.67
N ASP A 344 -3.76 -6.69 6.06
CA ASP A 344 -5.09 -6.65 6.70
C ASP A 344 -5.42 -7.92 7.50
N PHE A 345 -4.41 -8.70 7.89
CA PHE A 345 -4.51 -9.98 8.59
C PHE A 345 -3.44 -10.13 9.67
N GLY A 346 -3.60 -11.07 10.60
CA GLY A 346 -2.56 -11.48 11.56
C GLY A 346 -2.28 -10.48 12.69
N GLY A 347 -3.07 -9.43 12.80
CA GLY A 347 -3.10 -8.49 13.91
C GLY A 347 -1.92 -7.52 13.94
N TRP A 348 -1.76 -6.90 15.10
CA TRP A 348 -0.60 -6.07 15.41
C TRP A 348 0.75 -6.76 15.17
N PRO A 349 0.96 -8.06 15.50
CA PRO A 349 2.23 -8.73 15.21
C PRO A 349 2.56 -8.73 13.72
N MET A 350 1.57 -8.96 12.84
CA MET A 350 1.78 -8.95 11.40
C MET A 350 2.09 -7.53 10.90
N LYS A 351 1.38 -6.51 11.40
CA LYS A 351 1.68 -5.11 11.08
C LYS A 351 3.13 -4.74 11.44
N TRP A 352 3.61 -5.16 12.61
CA TRP A 352 5.01 -4.94 13.01
C TRP A 352 6.01 -5.74 12.17
N LEU A 353 5.68 -6.98 11.78
CA LEU A 353 6.52 -7.78 10.89
C LEU A 353 6.65 -7.12 9.51
N TYR A 354 5.55 -6.63 8.94
CA TYR A 354 5.53 -5.88 7.68
C TYR A 354 6.30 -4.57 7.81
N PHE A 355 6.14 -3.86 8.91
CA PHE A 355 6.85 -2.63 9.19
C PHE A 355 8.37 -2.84 9.23
N ILE A 356 8.84 -3.81 10.02
CA ILE A 356 10.26 -4.14 10.13
C ILE A 356 10.81 -4.64 8.79
N SER A 357 10.08 -5.51 8.08
CA SER A 357 10.49 -6.02 6.78
C SER A 357 10.57 -4.90 5.73
N GLY A 358 9.63 -3.95 5.75
CA GLY A 358 9.64 -2.77 4.89
C GLY A 358 10.79 -1.81 5.19
N LEU A 359 11.13 -1.58 6.46
CA LEU A 359 12.33 -0.83 6.85
C LEU A 359 13.62 -1.52 6.41
N LEU A 360 13.71 -2.84 6.59
CA LEU A 360 14.85 -3.64 6.13
C LEU A 360 14.96 -3.62 4.60
N GLY A 361 13.85 -3.67 3.87
CA GLY A 361 13.79 -3.48 2.42
C GLY A 361 14.29 -2.10 2.00
N THR A 362 13.80 -1.05 2.67
CA THR A 362 14.27 0.34 2.46
C THR A 362 15.77 0.45 2.67
N ALA A 363 16.28 -0.12 3.77
CA ALA A 363 17.70 -0.16 4.09
C ALA A 363 18.50 -0.96 3.06
N MET A 364 17.99 -2.10 2.58
CA MET A 364 18.64 -2.93 1.56
C MET A 364 18.85 -2.14 0.26
N ILE A 365 17.80 -1.44 -0.20
CA ILE A 365 17.83 -0.62 -1.42
C ILE A 365 18.83 0.53 -1.25
N ALA A 366 18.72 1.23 -0.12
CA ALA A 366 19.63 2.31 0.28
C ALA A 366 21.10 1.89 0.32
N ILE A 367 21.41 0.75 0.93
CA ILE A 367 22.78 0.23 0.98
C ILE A 367 23.28 -0.07 -0.44
N GLY A 368 22.41 -0.61 -1.31
CA GLY A 368 22.75 -0.87 -2.72
C GLY A 368 23.16 0.40 -3.49
N THR A 369 22.37 1.48 -3.39
CA THR A 369 22.66 2.76 -4.08
C THR A 369 23.91 3.46 -3.50
N LEU A 370 24.12 3.35 -2.18
CA LEU A 370 25.32 3.85 -1.51
C LEU A 370 26.57 3.06 -1.91
N LEU A 371 26.50 1.73 -1.97
CA LEU A 371 27.60 0.87 -2.41
C LEU A 371 28.05 1.19 -3.84
N PHE A 372 27.11 1.46 -4.73
CA PHE A 372 27.40 1.93 -6.08
C PHE A 372 28.21 3.24 -6.05
N SER A 373 27.74 4.21 -5.28
CA SER A 373 28.38 5.53 -5.15
C SER A 373 29.79 5.43 -4.55
N ILE A 374 29.97 4.62 -3.50
CA ILE A 374 31.28 4.35 -2.88
C ILE A 374 32.24 3.70 -3.87
N LYS A 375 31.76 2.74 -4.67
CA LYS A 375 32.57 2.07 -5.69
C LYS A 375 33.01 3.05 -6.78
N ARG A 376 32.12 3.92 -7.24
CA ARG A 376 32.40 4.93 -8.29
C ARG A 376 33.30 6.07 -7.80
N ARG A 377 33.21 6.46 -6.53
CA ARG A 377 34.19 7.38 -5.91
C ARG A 377 35.63 6.85 -5.95
N LYS A 378 35.82 5.54 -5.74
CA LYS A 378 37.16 4.91 -5.80
C LYS A 378 37.64 4.65 -7.23
N ARG A 379 36.71 4.38 -8.15
CA ARG A 379 36.97 4.06 -9.55
C ARG A 379 35.93 4.70 -10.46
N SER A 380 36.22 5.94 -10.86
CA SER A 380 35.46 6.64 -11.90
C SER A 380 35.73 5.98 -13.25
N GLU A 381 34.68 5.64 -13.99
CA GLU A 381 34.79 5.08 -15.35
C GLU A 381 34.64 6.16 -16.44
N HIS A 382 34.57 7.47 -16.08
CA HIS A 382 34.28 8.58 -17.01
C HIS A 382 33.13 8.27 -17.99
N GLU A 383 32.10 7.58 -17.49
CA GLU A 383 31.00 7.02 -18.28
C GLU A 383 30.23 8.09 -19.08
N PHE A 384 30.35 9.35 -18.64
CA PHE A 384 29.68 10.52 -19.17
C PHE A 384 30.66 11.65 -19.59
N GLY A 385 31.94 11.32 -19.81
CA GLY A 385 32.95 12.31 -20.21
C GLY A 385 33.08 13.45 -19.20
N ALA A 386 33.08 14.71 -19.67
CA ALA A 386 33.19 15.91 -18.83
C ALA A 386 32.04 16.06 -17.81
N ALA A 387 30.86 15.51 -18.09
CA ALA A 387 29.70 15.59 -17.20
C ALA A 387 29.74 14.61 -16.01
N THR A 388 30.71 13.69 -15.97
CA THR A 388 30.78 12.60 -14.98
C THR A 388 30.76 13.13 -13.53
N ALA A 389 31.50 14.20 -13.24
CA ALA A 389 31.55 14.78 -11.90
C ALA A 389 30.18 15.37 -11.48
N GLY A 390 29.50 16.06 -12.40
CA GLY A 390 28.17 16.61 -12.15
C GLY A 390 27.12 15.52 -11.91
N ILE A 391 27.13 14.45 -12.71
CA ILE A 391 26.21 13.32 -12.54
C ILE A 391 26.46 12.59 -11.22
N TYR A 392 27.72 12.37 -10.84
CA TYR A 392 28.03 11.75 -9.54
C TYR A 392 27.59 12.63 -8.36
N ARG A 393 27.68 13.96 -8.47
CA ARG A 393 27.08 14.86 -7.47
C ARG A 393 25.56 14.70 -7.40
N CYS A 394 24.88 14.62 -8.54
CA CYS A 394 23.44 14.39 -8.57
C CYS A 394 23.07 13.06 -7.91
N VAL A 395 23.79 11.97 -8.23
CA VAL A 395 23.60 10.65 -7.60
C VAL A 395 23.74 10.72 -6.09
N GLU A 396 24.73 11.44 -5.59
CA GLU A 396 24.93 11.61 -4.14
C GLU A 396 23.83 12.45 -3.49
N ALA A 397 23.39 13.53 -4.15
CA ALA A 397 22.29 14.35 -3.68
C ALA A 397 20.97 13.55 -3.63
N PHE A 398 20.68 12.77 -4.67
CA PHE A 398 19.51 11.90 -4.70
C PHE A 398 19.57 10.80 -3.65
N ASN A 399 20.75 10.23 -3.34
CA ASN A 399 20.88 9.30 -2.23
C ASN A 399 20.54 9.96 -0.88
N VAL A 400 20.98 11.20 -0.64
CA VAL A 400 20.63 11.94 0.59
C VAL A 400 19.11 12.16 0.63
N ALA A 401 18.56 12.72 -0.45
CA ALA A 401 17.15 13.11 -0.51
C ALA A 401 16.19 11.90 -0.46
N SER A 402 16.51 10.79 -1.13
CA SER A 402 15.63 9.62 -1.15
C SER A 402 15.62 8.85 0.16
N LEU A 403 16.68 8.94 0.98
CA LEU A 403 16.77 8.28 2.28
C LEU A 403 16.40 9.22 3.43
N ALA A 404 17.25 10.24 3.67
CA ALA A 404 17.05 11.17 4.78
C ALA A 404 15.94 12.18 4.45
N GLY A 405 15.86 12.61 3.19
CA GLY A 405 14.89 13.60 2.74
C GLY A 405 13.44 13.15 2.80
N VAL A 406 13.13 11.93 2.35
CA VAL A 406 11.76 11.40 2.43
C VAL A 406 11.37 11.16 3.90
N ALA A 407 12.28 10.66 4.74
CA ALA A 407 12.02 10.52 6.18
C ALA A 407 11.77 11.89 6.85
N LEU A 408 12.56 12.90 6.47
CA LEU A 408 12.37 14.29 6.90
C LEU A 408 11.01 14.82 6.42
N ALA A 409 10.65 14.63 5.16
CA ALA A 409 9.37 15.06 4.61
C ALA A 409 8.19 14.41 5.31
N SER A 410 8.28 13.11 5.63
CA SER A 410 7.27 12.39 6.40
C SER A 410 7.06 13.02 7.78
N ILE A 411 8.12 13.36 8.54
CA ILE A 411 7.92 14.01 9.84
C ILE A 411 7.44 15.47 9.71
N VAL A 412 7.85 16.18 8.65
CA VAL A 412 7.33 17.53 8.33
C VAL A 412 5.84 17.49 8.00
N TYR A 413 5.34 16.44 7.34
CA TYR A 413 3.91 16.22 7.11
C TYR A 413 3.10 16.16 8.41
N LEU A 414 3.58 15.41 9.41
CA LEU A 414 2.93 15.34 10.73
C LEU A 414 2.95 16.69 11.46
N HIS A 415 4.04 17.47 11.33
CA HIS A 415 4.10 18.83 11.87
C HIS A 415 3.14 19.77 11.13
N GLY A 416 3.04 19.67 9.81
CA GLY A 416 2.12 20.44 8.99
C GLY A 416 0.68 20.27 9.49
N ASN A 417 0.25 19.05 9.79
CA ASN A 417 -1.05 18.79 10.40
C ASN A 417 -1.22 19.52 11.75
N ARG A 418 -0.20 19.60 12.60
CA ARG A 418 -0.33 20.32 13.88
C ARG A 418 -0.35 21.84 13.76
N LEU A 419 0.35 22.38 12.77
CA LEU A 419 0.59 23.81 12.64
C LEU A 419 -0.39 24.51 11.68
N LEU A 420 -1.06 23.77 10.80
CA LEU A 420 -2.09 24.34 9.91
C LEU A 420 -3.32 24.79 10.72
N PRO A 421 -3.89 25.99 10.42
CA PRO A 421 -5.12 26.45 11.06
C PRO A 421 -6.29 25.47 10.88
N LEU A 422 -7.14 25.34 11.89
CA LEU A 422 -8.25 24.38 11.91
C LEU A 422 -9.31 24.67 10.84
N GLU A 423 -9.64 25.94 10.62
CA GLU A 423 -10.72 26.38 9.73
C GLU A 423 -10.24 26.65 8.30
N MET A 424 -9.01 26.23 7.97
CA MET A 424 -8.44 26.46 6.64
C MET A 424 -9.14 25.61 5.58
N SER A 425 -9.66 26.23 4.53
CA SER A 425 -10.24 25.52 3.39
C SER A 425 -9.21 24.63 2.69
N GLY A 426 -9.55 23.36 2.44
CA GLY A 426 -8.66 22.41 1.74
C GLY A 426 -7.39 22.10 2.54
N ARG A 427 -7.48 22.11 3.88
CA ARG A 427 -6.37 21.84 4.80
C ARG A 427 -5.68 20.52 4.50
N SER A 428 -6.44 19.46 4.25
CA SER A 428 -5.96 18.13 3.86
C SER A 428 -5.02 18.17 2.64
N ALA A 429 -5.36 18.95 1.61
CA ALA A 429 -4.51 19.15 0.43
C ALA A 429 -3.22 19.93 0.76
N TRP A 430 -3.29 20.88 1.69
CA TRP A 430 -2.09 21.61 2.16
C TRP A 430 -1.11 20.72 2.91
N GLU A 431 -1.57 19.72 3.65
CA GLU A 431 -0.70 18.72 4.27
C GLU A 431 0.16 18.01 3.19
N ILE A 432 -0.46 17.60 2.07
CA ILE A 432 0.26 17.01 0.93
C ILE A 432 1.27 18.00 0.33
N ARG A 433 0.89 19.25 0.12
CA ARG A 433 1.78 20.28 -0.44
C ARG A 433 3.00 20.52 0.44
N ILE A 434 2.82 20.54 1.77
CA ILE A 434 3.91 20.66 2.75
C ILE A 434 4.88 19.49 2.62
N PHE A 435 4.37 18.25 2.51
CA PHE A 435 5.20 17.07 2.27
C PHE A 435 6.02 17.18 0.97
N LEU A 436 5.36 17.53 -0.14
CA LEU A 436 6.01 17.65 -1.45
C LEU A 436 7.05 18.80 -1.47
N ALA A 437 6.73 19.92 -0.82
CA ALA A 437 7.67 21.02 -0.64
C ALA A 437 8.88 20.61 0.19
N ALA A 438 8.71 19.80 1.24
CA ALA A 438 9.80 19.27 2.04
C ALA A 438 10.69 18.29 1.24
N CYS A 439 10.08 17.43 0.41
CA CYS A 439 10.81 16.58 -0.54
C CYS A 439 11.65 17.42 -1.52
N ALA A 440 11.05 18.44 -2.15
CA ALA A 440 11.75 19.32 -3.08
C ALA A 440 12.88 20.11 -2.39
N ALA A 441 12.60 20.68 -1.22
CA ALA A 441 13.58 21.38 -0.40
C ALA A 441 14.75 20.47 0.00
N SER A 442 14.49 19.21 0.33
CA SER A 442 15.53 18.23 0.62
C SER A 442 16.44 17.96 -0.58
N VAL A 443 15.88 17.82 -1.78
CA VAL A 443 16.67 17.64 -3.02
C VAL A 443 17.52 18.89 -3.29
N LEU A 444 16.92 20.08 -3.26
CA LEU A 444 17.63 21.34 -3.49
C LEU A 444 18.76 21.55 -2.47
N HIS A 445 18.48 21.28 -1.20
CA HIS A 445 19.47 21.31 -0.13
C HIS A 445 20.62 20.34 -0.40
N ALA A 446 20.33 19.10 -0.80
CA ALA A 446 21.35 18.09 -1.08
C ALA A 446 22.19 18.39 -2.33
N LEU A 447 21.64 19.11 -3.31
CA LEU A 447 22.36 19.58 -4.50
C LEU A 447 23.30 20.75 -4.20
N TRP A 448 22.92 21.63 -3.28
CA TRP A 448 23.72 22.80 -2.90
C TRP A 448 24.80 22.45 -1.86
N ARG A 449 24.47 21.62 -0.87
CA ARG A 449 25.39 21.32 0.24
C ARG A 449 26.41 20.24 -0.16
N PRO A 450 27.64 20.30 0.39
CA PRO A 450 28.56 19.17 0.32
C PRO A 450 27.87 17.90 0.87
N PRO A 451 28.01 16.73 0.21
CA PRO A 451 27.27 15.51 0.55
C PRO A 451 27.34 15.14 2.04
N ARG A 452 28.51 15.34 2.66
CA ARG A 452 28.71 15.12 4.11
C ARG A 452 27.73 15.95 4.95
N LEU A 453 27.69 17.25 4.70
CA LEU A 453 26.86 18.19 5.44
C LEU A 453 25.39 17.94 5.14
N ALA A 454 25.06 17.68 3.87
CA ALA A 454 23.71 17.33 3.45
C ALA A 454 23.13 16.15 4.26
N TRP A 455 23.88 15.06 4.41
CA TRP A 455 23.48 13.93 5.27
C TRP A 455 23.30 14.33 6.73
N ILE A 456 24.29 15.00 7.32
CA ILE A 456 24.30 15.33 8.75
C ILE A 456 23.15 16.29 9.09
N GLU A 457 22.95 17.33 8.28
CA GLU A 457 21.95 18.37 8.49
C GLU A 457 20.53 17.81 8.35
N GLN A 458 20.25 17.02 7.30
CA GLN A 458 18.93 16.42 7.14
C GLN A 458 18.62 15.37 8.22
N LEU A 459 19.61 14.56 8.62
CA LEU A 459 19.42 13.60 9.72
C LEU A 459 19.17 14.30 11.06
N TRP A 460 19.89 15.38 11.36
CA TRP A 460 19.65 16.16 12.57
C TRP A 460 18.32 16.87 12.57
N LEU A 461 17.93 17.47 11.44
CA LEU A 461 16.64 18.13 11.31
C LEU A 461 15.49 17.12 11.48
N ALA A 462 15.57 15.97 10.82
CA ALA A 462 14.59 14.89 10.98
C ALA A 462 14.55 14.39 12.44
N ALA A 463 15.72 14.20 13.07
CA ALA A 463 15.80 13.79 14.46
C ALA A 463 15.15 14.82 15.42
N ALA A 464 15.46 16.10 15.25
CA ALA A 464 14.91 17.17 16.06
C ALA A 464 13.39 17.27 15.93
N LEU A 465 12.87 17.20 14.70
CA LEU A 465 11.42 17.20 14.45
C LEU A 465 10.74 15.96 15.07
N CYS A 466 11.32 14.78 14.90
CA CYS A 466 10.80 13.56 15.52
C CYS A 466 10.72 13.66 17.05
N LEU A 467 11.74 14.24 17.68
CA LEU A 467 11.78 14.46 19.14
C LEU A 467 10.82 15.56 19.60
N ALA A 468 10.62 16.59 18.77
CA ALA A 468 9.72 17.70 19.07
C ALA A 468 8.23 17.36 18.86
N LEU A 469 7.92 16.33 18.08
CA LEU A 469 6.54 16.01 17.69
C LEU A 469 5.55 15.91 18.87
N PRO A 470 5.84 15.21 19.99
CA PRO A 470 4.92 15.14 21.13
C PRO A 470 4.71 16.50 21.81
N LEU A 471 5.76 17.33 21.86
CA LEU A 471 5.69 18.66 22.45
C LEU A 471 4.83 19.60 21.60
N VAL A 472 4.99 19.54 20.27
CA VAL A 472 4.15 20.29 19.33
C VAL A 472 2.71 19.81 19.41
N ASN A 473 2.48 18.51 19.51
CA ASN A 473 1.13 17.97 19.70
C ASN A 473 0.49 18.51 20.99
N MET A 474 1.20 18.46 22.10
CA MET A 474 0.72 18.99 23.38
C MET A 474 0.43 20.49 23.32
N ALA A 475 1.30 21.27 22.70
CA ALA A 475 1.12 22.73 22.57
C ALA A 475 -0.06 23.12 21.67
N THR A 476 -0.40 22.31 20.66
CA THR A 476 -1.43 22.64 19.65
C THR A 476 -2.79 21.99 19.92
N THR A 477 -2.82 20.90 20.68
CA THR A 477 -4.06 20.12 20.94
C THR A 477 -4.42 20.05 22.42
N GLY A 478 -3.48 20.34 23.33
CA GLY A 478 -3.60 20.03 24.76
C GLY A 478 -3.50 18.52 25.07
N GLN A 479 -3.34 17.67 24.04
CA GLN A 479 -3.22 16.22 24.16
C GLN A 479 -1.75 15.83 24.09
N GLY A 480 -1.32 14.87 24.92
CA GLY A 480 0.06 14.38 24.88
C GLY A 480 0.17 12.91 25.27
N MET A 481 1.34 12.33 25.01
CA MET A 481 1.66 10.92 25.24
C MET A 481 1.17 10.37 26.58
N LEU A 482 1.42 11.08 27.68
CA LEU A 482 1.05 10.62 29.02
C LEU A 482 -0.48 10.49 29.17
N MET A 483 -1.23 11.46 28.64
CA MET A 483 -2.69 11.42 28.64
C MET A 483 -3.20 10.25 27.79
N TYR A 484 -2.60 10.00 26.62
CA TYR A 484 -2.98 8.87 25.79
C TYR A 484 -2.76 7.53 26.51
N LEU A 485 -1.63 7.35 27.18
CA LEU A 485 -1.33 6.14 27.96
C LEU A 485 -2.32 5.96 29.13
N GLN A 486 -2.62 7.02 29.87
CA GLN A 486 -3.57 6.99 31.00
C GLN A 486 -5.00 6.66 30.56
N ARG A 487 -5.42 7.13 29.38
CA ARG A 487 -6.77 6.94 28.83
C ARG A 487 -6.89 5.72 27.91
N GLY A 488 -5.85 4.89 27.81
CA GLY A 488 -5.88 3.69 26.95
C GLY A 488 -5.89 3.98 25.44
N ALA A 489 -5.51 5.18 25.02
CA ALA A 489 -5.40 5.59 23.63
C ALA A 489 -4.06 5.13 23.02
N TRP A 490 -3.83 3.82 23.01
CA TRP A 490 -2.55 3.19 22.66
C TRP A 490 -2.08 3.48 21.23
N GLN A 491 -3.00 3.69 20.28
CA GLN A 491 -2.65 3.98 18.89
C GLN A 491 -2.01 5.36 18.75
N GLN A 492 -2.60 6.38 19.37
CA GLN A 492 -2.07 7.74 19.40
C GLN A 492 -0.74 7.80 20.16
N ALA A 493 -0.66 7.12 21.32
CA ALA A 493 0.60 7.01 22.08
C ALA A 493 1.70 6.31 21.25
N GLY A 494 1.33 5.27 20.50
CA GLY A 494 2.25 4.52 19.65
C GLY A 494 2.91 5.39 18.56
N VAL A 495 2.14 6.29 17.93
CA VAL A 495 2.69 7.22 16.92
C VAL A 495 3.79 8.11 17.54
N GLU A 496 3.54 8.67 18.72
CA GLU A 496 4.52 9.52 19.42
C GLU A 496 5.75 8.73 19.89
N LEU A 497 5.56 7.54 20.46
CA LEU A 497 6.65 6.67 20.90
C LEU A 497 7.56 6.26 19.73
N VAL A 498 6.97 5.91 18.59
CA VAL A 498 7.72 5.56 17.38
C VAL A 498 8.47 6.79 16.86
N ALA A 499 7.84 7.96 16.81
CA ALA A 499 8.51 9.20 16.43
C ALA A 499 9.73 9.48 17.33
N LEU A 500 9.59 9.37 18.65
CA LEU A 500 10.70 9.53 19.60
C LEU A 500 11.82 8.52 19.36
N ALA A 501 11.48 7.24 19.18
CA ALA A 501 12.46 6.19 18.91
C ALA A 501 13.24 6.44 17.61
N PHE A 502 12.55 6.85 16.54
CA PHE A 502 13.19 7.25 15.29
C PHE A 502 14.04 8.52 15.47
N GLY A 503 13.59 9.49 16.25
CA GLY A 503 14.36 10.70 16.58
C GLY A 503 15.71 10.36 17.22
N LEU A 504 15.71 9.49 18.23
CA LEU A 504 16.92 9.01 18.89
C LEU A 504 17.82 8.20 17.94
N MET A 505 17.24 7.35 17.10
CA MET A 505 17.97 6.57 16.10
C MET A 505 18.65 7.48 15.07
N LEU A 506 17.93 8.46 14.52
CA LEU A 506 18.45 9.40 13.53
C LEU A 506 19.53 10.32 14.13
N ALA A 507 19.35 10.79 15.36
CA ALA A 507 20.37 11.55 16.09
C ALA A 507 21.65 10.72 16.27
N ARG A 508 21.52 9.45 16.67
CA ARG A 508 22.65 8.52 16.77
C ARG A 508 23.34 8.32 15.42
N MET A 509 22.59 8.14 14.34
CA MET A 509 23.15 8.04 12.99
C MET A 509 23.91 9.30 12.59
N ALA A 510 23.36 10.49 12.86
CA ALA A 510 24.01 11.76 12.58
C ALA A 510 25.33 11.92 13.37
N LEU A 511 25.32 11.59 14.67
CA LEU A 511 26.52 11.58 15.52
C LEU A 511 27.59 10.60 15.02
N MET A 512 27.18 9.38 14.64
CA MET A 512 28.08 8.38 14.10
C MET A 512 28.70 8.86 12.78
N LEU A 513 27.92 9.51 11.93
CA LEU A 513 28.39 10.04 10.65
C LEU A 513 29.37 11.20 10.86
N GLN A 514 29.06 12.14 11.73
CA GLN A 514 29.95 13.26 12.09
C GLN A 514 31.33 12.77 12.56
N ARG A 515 31.34 11.75 13.43
CA ARG A 515 32.58 11.19 14.01
C ARG A 515 33.39 10.34 13.04
N ARG A 516 32.75 9.58 12.14
CA ARG A 516 33.42 8.59 11.28
C ARG A 516 33.74 9.09 9.87
N TRP A 517 33.10 10.16 9.39
CA TRP A 517 33.31 10.67 8.04
C TRP A 517 34.75 11.14 7.75
N PRO A 518 35.43 11.92 8.63
CA PRO A 518 36.79 12.40 8.37
C PRO A 518 37.79 11.26 8.10
N ARG A 519 37.72 10.17 8.88
CA ARG A 519 38.60 8.99 8.76
C ARG A 519 38.40 8.20 7.47
N ALA A 520 37.24 8.32 6.83
CA ALA A 520 36.94 7.60 5.59
C ALA A 520 37.50 8.30 4.34
N GLN A 521 37.76 9.61 4.41
CA GLN A 521 38.31 10.40 3.30
C GLN A 521 39.82 10.18 3.10
N GLU A 522 40.59 10.03 4.18
CA GLU A 522 42.04 9.77 4.11
C GLU A 522 42.41 8.42 3.44
N ALA A 523 41.49 7.45 3.46
CA ALA A 523 41.75 6.10 2.93
C ALA A 523 41.46 5.93 1.42
N ALA A 524 40.95 6.96 0.72
CA ALA A 524 40.49 6.85 -0.67
C ALA A 524 41.43 7.59 -1.64
N ARG A 525 42.49 6.91 -2.14
CA ARG A 525 43.25 7.38 -3.30
C ARG A 525 42.52 7.04 -4.60
N PRO A 526 42.40 7.98 -5.56
CA PRO A 526 41.79 7.70 -6.85
C PRO A 526 42.70 6.79 -7.69
N ALA A 527 42.13 5.73 -8.27
CA ALA A 527 42.79 4.88 -9.25
C ALA A 527 42.58 5.42 -10.67
N LYS A 528 43.56 5.15 -11.56
CA LYS A 528 43.59 5.60 -12.96
C LYS A 528 42.35 5.13 -13.74
N PRO A 529 41.76 5.98 -14.59
CA PRO A 529 40.52 5.66 -15.28
C PRO A 529 40.73 4.62 -16.40
N PRO A 530 39.80 3.67 -16.59
CA PRO A 530 39.74 2.87 -17.81
C PRO A 530 39.08 3.65 -18.96
N ALA A 531 39.30 3.20 -20.19
CA ALA A 531 38.77 3.81 -21.41
C ALA A 531 37.23 3.82 -21.47
N GLY A 532 36.68 4.87 -22.07
CA GLY A 532 35.24 5.04 -22.28
C GLY A 532 34.65 3.96 -23.19
N ARG A 533 33.36 3.64 -22.99
CA ARG A 533 32.65 2.62 -23.78
C ARG A 533 32.16 3.20 -25.12
N GLU A 534 32.27 2.40 -26.17
CA GLU A 534 31.89 2.77 -27.55
C GLU A 534 30.38 3.06 -27.73
N PRO A 535 30.00 3.97 -28.65
CA PRO A 535 28.61 4.31 -28.97
C PRO A 535 27.73 3.10 -29.35
N ALA A 536 28.31 2.10 -30.03
CA ALA A 536 27.60 0.88 -30.44
C ALA A 536 27.05 0.07 -29.26
N TYR A 537 27.73 0.10 -28.10
CA TYR A 537 27.26 -0.54 -26.88
C TYR A 537 25.98 0.12 -26.34
N ARG A 538 25.90 1.46 -26.41
CA ARG A 538 24.73 2.21 -25.92
C ARG A 538 23.48 1.87 -26.73
N TRP A 539 23.60 1.77 -28.06
CA TRP A 539 22.48 1.41 -28.93
C TRP A 539 21.98 -0.03 -28.70
N GLN A 540 22.90 -0.97 -28.47
CA GLN A 540 22.53 -2.35 -28.13
C GLN A 540 21.79 -2.43 -26.80
N VAL A 541 22.22 -1.68 -25.79
CA VAL A 541 21.52 -1.61 -24.49
C VAL A 541 20.13 -1.00 -24.67
N ALA A 542 20.02 0.14 -25.38
CA ALA A 542 18.74 0.79 -25.64
C ALA A 542 17.75 -0.14 -26.35
N SER A 543 18.21 -0.84 -27.40
CA SER A 543 17.37 -1.80 -28.13
C SER A 543 16.90 -2.98 -27.26
N ARG A 544 17.75 -3.47 -26.34
CA ARG A 544 17.35 -4.51 -25.36
C ARG A 544 16.35 -4.00 -24.34
N VAL A 545 16.52 -2.77 -23.86
CA VAL A 545 15.56 -2.14 -22.95
C VAL A 545 14.21 -2.00 -23.64
N LEU A 546 14.17 -1.55 -24.90
CA LEU A 546 12.93 -1.45 -25.69
C LEU A 546 12.30 -2.82 -25.94
N ALA A 547 13.10 -3.84 -26.26
CA ALA A 547 12.61 -5.20 -26.46
C ALA A 547 12.04 -5.80 -25.17
N ALA A 548 12.69 -5.58 -24.02
CA ALA A 548 12.24 -6.09 -22.73
C ALA A 548 11.02 -5.33 -22.18
N SER A 549 10.89 -4.04 -22.48
CA SER A 549 9.77 -3.20 -22.05
C SER A 549 8.60 -3.28 -23.02
N LEU A 550 8.63 -2.50 -24.11
CA LEU A 550 7.53 -2.42 -25.07
C LEU A 550 7.27 -3.75 -25.79
N GLY A 551 8.33 -4.38 -26.31
CA GLY A 551 8.19 -5.65 -27.02
C GLY A 551 7.69 -6.78 -26.11
N GLY A 552 8.25 -6.88 -24.91
CA GLY A 552 7.84 -7.84 -23.89
C GLY A 552 6.41 -7.60 -23.42
N TYR A 553 6.01 -6.34 -23.22
CA TYR A 553 4.66 -5.98 -22.80
C TYR A 553 3.62 -6.37 -23.85
N VAL A 554 3.86 -6.05 -25.12
CA VAL A 554 2.95 -6.43 -26.23
C VAL A 554 2.78 -7.94 -26.28
N PHE A 555 3.88 -8.70 -26.28
CA PHE A 555 3.81 -10.16 -26.32
C PHE A 555 3.09 -10.74 -25.10
N THR A 556 3.37 -10.21 -23.90
CA THR A 556 2.66 -10.60 -22.66
C THR A 556 1.16 -10.32 -22.77
N ALA A 557 0.77 -9.13 -23.22
CA ALA A 557 -0.63 -8.71 -23.31
C ALA A 557 -1.43 -9.61 -24.27
N VAL A 558 -0.87 -9.88 -25.47
CA VAL A 558 -1.52 -10.77 -26.44
C VAL A 558 -1.60 -12.20 -25.90
N THR A 559 -0.53 -12.69 -25.26
CA THR A 559 -0.51 -14.05 -24.67
C THR A 559 -1.53 -14.19 -23.53
N ALA A 560 -1.59 -13.22 -22.61
CA ALA A 560 -2.56 -13.22 -21.52
C ALA A 560 -3.99 -13.17 -22.05
N THR A 561 -4.23 -12.38 -23.10
CA THR A 561 -5.56 -12.27 -23.72
C THR A 561 -5.96 -13.57 -24.43
N ALA A 562 -5.03 -14.21 -25.16
CA ALA A 562 -5.25 -15.52 -25.77
C ALA A 562 -5.58 -16.57 -24.70
N LEU A 563 -4.83 -16.58 -23.59
CA LEU A 563 -5.05 -17.50 -22.48
C LEU A 563 -6.41 -17.25 -21.79
N ALA A 564 -6.84 -15.99 -21.68
CA ALA A 564 -8.13 -15.61 -21.11
C ALA A 564 -9.31 -16.23 -21.89
N LEU A 565 -9.19 -16.31 -23.22
CA LEU A 565 -10.19 -16.95 -24.09
C LEU A 565 -10.05 -18.48 -24.11
N LEU A 566 -8.83 -18.99 -23.98
CA LEU A 566 -8.54 -20.41 -24.11
C LEU A 566 -8.97 -21.24 -22.88
N LEU A 567 -8.77 -20.72 -21.67
CA LEU A 567 -9.05 -21.49 -20.45
C LEU A 567 -10.54 -21.87 -20.26
N PRO A 568 -11.53 -20.99 -20.53
CA PRO A 568 -12.94 -21.37 -20.48
C PRO A 568 -13.26 -22.46 -21.50
N ALA A 569 -12.71 -22.36 -22.71
CA ALA A 569 -12.94 -23.32 -23.78
C ALA A 569 -12.31 -24.71 -23.51
N LEU A 570 -11.12 -24.75 -22.91
CA LEU A 570 -10.40 -26.00 -22.65
C LEU A 570 -10.74 -26.68 -21.33
N VAL A 571 -10.95 -25.89 -20.27
CA VAL A 571 -11.04 -26.39 -18.89
C VAL A 571 -12.43 -26.14 -18.28
N GLY A 572 -13.31 -25.40 -18.96
CA GLY A 572 -14.68 -25.12 -18.48
C GLY A 572 -14.72 -24.20 -17.27
N VAL A 573 -13.67 -23.41 -17.02
CA VAL A 573 -13.62 -22.46 -15.89
C VAL A 573 -14.38 -21.18 -16.25
N ARG A 574 -15.05 -20.57 -15.26
CA ARG A 574 -15.72 -19.26 -15.43
C ARG A 574 -14.78 -18.21 -16.06
N THR A 575 -15.35 -17.39 -16.94
CA THR A 575 -14.63 -16.33 -17.68
C THR A 575 -13.90 -15.38 -16.73
N SER A 576 -14.54 -15.00 -15.62
CA SER A 576 -13.94 -14.12 -14.60
C SER A 576 -12.65 -14.67 -13.99
N VAL A 577 -12.64 -15.97 -13.69
CA VAL A 577 -11.48 -16.69 -13.14
C VAL A 577 -10.38 -16.81 -14.19
N SER A 578 -10.74 -17.05 -15.45
CA SER A 578 -9.79 -17.10 -16.56
C SER A 578 -9.08 -15.77 -16.78
N VAL A 579 -9.83 -14.66 -16.82
CA VAL A 579 -9.29 -13.31 -16.97
C VAL A 579 -8.36 -12.94 -15.82
N LEU A 580 -8.75 -13.25 -14.58
CA LEU A 580 -7.88 -13.04 -13.42
C LEU A 580 -6.58 -13.85 -13.56
N THR A 581 -6.70 -15.16 -13.74
CA THR A 581 -5.56 -16.09 -13.75
C THR A 581 -4.56 -15.75 -14.87
N SER A 582 -5.07 -15.50 -16.07
CA SER A 582 -4.24 -15.13 -17.22
C SER A 582 -3.53 -13.79 -17.01
N SER A 583 -4.18 -12.80 -16.41
CA SER A 583 -3.58 -11.50 -16.09
C SER A 583 -2.47 -11.64 -15.04
N LEU A 584 -2.69 -12.42 -13.99
CA LEU A 584 -1.68 -12.69 -12.95
C LEU A 584 -0.45 -13.41 -13.54
N LEU A 585 -0.66 -14.44 -14.35
CA LEU A 585 0.42 -15.15 -15.06
C LEU A 585 1.15 -14.25 -16.06
N GLY A 586 0.46 -13.28 -16.65
CA GLY A 586 1.04 -12.30 -17.57
C GLY A 586 2.23 -11.55 -16.96
N PHE A 587 2.15 -11.15 -15.69
CA PHE A 587 3.28 -10.47 -15.02
C PHE A 587 4.48 -11.40 -14.82
N VAL A 588 4.25 -12.67 -14.48
CA VAL A 588 5.32 -13.66 -14.36
C VAL A 588 6.00 -13.86 -15.72
N LEU A 589 5.20 -13.98 -16.79
CA LEU A 589 5.68 -14.08 -18.16
C LEU A 589 6.51 -12.85 -18.56
N PHE A 590 6.05 -11.64 -18.23
CA PHE A 590 6.77 -10.40 -18.52
C PHE A 590 8.18 -10.38 -17.91
N ILE A 591 8.31 -10.79 -16.63
CA ILE A 591 9.61 -10.88 -15.96
C ILE A 591 10.50 -11.94 -16.62
N ALA A 592 9.94 -13.11 -16.96
CA ALA A 592 10.68 -14.16 -17.65
C ALA A 592 11.21 -13.72 -19.02
N ILE A 593 10.40 -12.98 -19.79
CA ILE A 593 10.80 -12.39 -21.07
C ILE A 593 11.94 -11.41 -20.86
N ALA A 594 11.81 -10.47 -19.91
CA ALA A 594 12.86 -9.49 -19.64
C ALA A 594 14.21 -10.18 -19.31
N VAL A 595 14.19 -11.23 -18.47
CA VAL A 595 15.39 -12.04 -18.22
C VAL A 595 15.93 -12.68 -19.50
N GLY A 596 15.05 -13.25 -20.33
CA GLY A 596 15.39 -13.85 -21.63
C GLY A 596 16.03 -12.84 -22.60
N VAL A 597 15.46 -11.65 -22.72
CA VAL A 597 15.95 -10.57 -23.59
C VAL A 597 17.40 -10.20 -23.25
N PHE A 598 17.72 -10.04 -21.96
CA PHE A 598 19.10 -9.68 -21.55
C PHE A 598 20.07 -10.85 -21.57
N SER A 599 19.56 -12.08 -21.65
CA SER A 599 20.35 -13.31 -21.76
C SER A 599 20.64 -13.70 -23.20
N ALA A 600 19.82 -13.23 -24.15
CA ALA A 600 19.93 -13.58 -25.55
C ALA A 600 21.21 -13.03 -26.18
N ARG A 601 21.84 -13.84 -27.05
CA ARG A 601 23.07 -13.48 -27.76
C ARG A 601 22.88 -12.38 -28.80
N SER A 602 21.70 -12.30 -29.42
CA SER A 602 21.37 -11.34 -30.48
C SER A 602 20.05 -10.65 -30.19
N VAL A 603 20.05 -9.31 -30.24
CA VAL A 603 18.85 -8.49 -30.05
C VAL A 603 17.90 -8.61 -31.23
N GLY A 604 18.42 -8.79 -32.45
CA GLY A 604 17.58 -9.00 -33.63
C GLY A 604 16.77 -10.29 -33.55
N ARG A 605 17.37 -11.37 -33.02
CA ARG A 605 16.63 -12.63 -32.77
C ARG A 605 15.55 -12.47 -31.70
N VAL A 606 15.80 -11.66 -30.67
CA VAL A 606 14.79 -11.34 -29.65
C VAL A 606 13.58 -10.67 -30.29
N TRP A 607 13.79 -9.61 -31.08
CA TRP A 607 12.69 -8.93 -31.77
C TRP A 607 11.92 -9.86 -32.69
N LEU A 608 12.62 -10.70 -33.47
CA LEU A 608 11.96 -11.68 -34.34
C LEU A 608 11.11 -12.68 -33.54
N SER A 609 11.62 -13.21 -32.42
CA SER A 609 10.88 -14.13 -31.56
C SER A 609 9.66 -13.47 -30.92
N LEU A 610 9.79 -12.23 -30.43
CA LEU A 610 8.68 -11.48 -29.85
C LEU A 610 7.60 -11.17 -30.89
N ALA A 611 7.99 -10.74 -32.09
CA ALA A 611 7.06 -10.45 -33.18
C ALA A 611 6.34 -11.71 -33.68
N ALA A 612 7.08 -12.78 -33.96
CA ALA A 612 6.51 -14.05 -34.43
C ALA A 612 5.59 -14.68 -33.37
N GLY A 613 6.00 -14.66 -32.10
CA GLY A 613 5.18 -15.14 -30.99
C GLY A 613 3.90 -14.31 -30.83
N SER A 614 3.99 -12.98 -30.94
CA SER A 614 2.81 -12.10 -30.84
C SER A 614 1.83 -12.36 -31.99
N ALA A 615 2.33 -12.54 -33.21
CA ALA A 615 1.52 -12.87 -34.37
C ALA A 615 0.81 -14.22 -34.20
N LEU A 616 1.51 -15.24 -33.68
CA LEU A 616 0.93 -16.56 -33.42
C LEU A 616 -0.19 -16.50 -32.37
N MET A 617 0.03 -15.80 -31.26
CA MET A 617 -0.99 -15.63 -30.22
C MET A 617 -2.17 -14.79 -30.73
N GLY A 618 -1.92 -13.79 -31.56
CA GLY A 618 -2.97 -13.01 -32.22
C GLY A 618 -3.83 -13.85 -33.17
N LEU A 619 -3.21 -14.76 -33.93
CA LEU A 619 -3.94 -15.73 -34.77
C LEU A 619 -4.82 -16.65 -33.92
N LEU A 620 -4.27 -17.18 -32.82
CA LEU A 620 -5.02 -18.02 -31.88
C LEU A 620 -6.24 -17.26 -31.31
N MET A 621 -6.07 -15.99 -30.92
CA MET A 621 -7.18 -15.14 -30.47
C MET A 621 -8.26 -14.98 -31.54
N ALA A 622 -7.86 -14.74 -32.80
CA ALA A 622 -8.80 -14.59 -33.90
C ALA A 622 -9.59 -15.88 -34.15
N MET A 623 -8.94 -17.04 -34.06
CA MET A 623 -9.59 -18.36 -34.18
C MET A 623 -10.59 -18.60 -33.04
N LEU A 624 -10.20 -18.32 -31.80
CA LEU A 624 -11.06 -18.50 -30.61
C LEU A 624 -12.26 -17.55 -30.56
N ARG A 625 -12.23 -16.43 -31.29
CA ARG A 625 -13.37 -15.51 -31.42
C ARG A 625 -14.32 -15.88 -32.56
N ALA A 626 -13.86 -16.69 -33.52
CA ALA A 626 -14.61 -17.04 -34.72
C ALA A 626 -15.41 -18.35 -34.60
N GLY A 627 -15.00 -19.23 -33.68
CA GLY A 627 -15.76 -20.43 -33.26
C GLY A 627 -16.50 -20.17 -31.97
#